data_AF-A0A7V9ZKC9-F1
#
_entry.id   AF-A0A7V9ZKC9-F1
#
_cell.length_a   1.000
_cell.length_b   1.000
_cell.length_c   1.000
_cell.angle_alpha   90.00
_cell.angle_beta   90.00
_cell.angle_gamma   90.00
#
_symmetry.space_group_name_H-M   'P 1'
#
loop_
_entity.id
_entity.type
_entity.pdbx_description
1 polymer ?
#
loop_
_entity_poly.entity_id
_entity_poly.type
_entity_poly.pdbx_seq_one_letter_code
_entity_poly.pdbx_strand_id
1 'polypeptide(L)'
;MIFWHLGLATVIVYVTLGRRRIDYRFVLLGAILPDVVDGILGLFLFDGPSGRWVSHSILAVIVVAVAIILGLKGDRRLSIFGIAVGWLLHLVGDGMWGAPLTFLWPAFGTS
;
A
#
# COMPACT_ATOMS: atom_id res chain seq x y z
N MET A 1 9.64 8.47 -4.20
CA MET A 1 9.23 9.73 -3.52
C MET A 1 8.78 9.42 -2.08
N ILE A 2 9.63 8.79 -1.26
CA ILE A 2 9.18 8.15 -0.01
C ILE A 2 8.61 9.14 1.02
N PHE A 3 9.25 10.30 1.18
CA PHE A 3 8.79 11.33 2.13
C PHE A 3 7.46 11.96 1.74
N TRP A 4 7.16 12.01 0.44
CA TRP A 4 5.86 12.46 -0.06
C TRP A 4 4.74 11.53 0.39
N HIS A 5 4.90 10.22 0.21
CA HIS A 5 3.91 9.21 0.62
C HIS A 5 3.72 9.16 2.14
N LEU A 6 4.82 9.28 2.90
CA LEU A 6 4.75 9.35 4.36
C LEU A 6 3.97 10.59 4.83
N GLY A 7 4.27 11.76 4.25
CA GLY A 7 3.55 13.00 4.55
C GLY A 7 2.07 12.90 4.19
N LEU A 8 1.77 12.47 2.96
CA LEU A 8 0.41 12.32 2.46
C LEU A 8 -0.41 11.37 3.33
N ALA A 9 0.11 10.18 3.61
CA ALA A 9 -0.57 9.19 4.44
C ALA A 9 -0.83 9.72 5.85
N THR A 10 0.16 10.39 6.46
CA THR A 10 0.01 11.00 7.78
C THR A 10 -1.07 12.06 7.79
N VAL A 11 -1.04 13.00 6.83
CA VAL A 11 -1.98 14.13 6.79
C VAL A 11 -3.41 13.64 6.56
N ILE A 12 -3.63 12.76 5.57
CA ILE A 12 -4.96 12.24 5.27
C ILE A 12 -5.52 11.48 6.47
N VAL A 13 -4.74 10.58 7.07
CA VAL A 13 -5.20 9.81 8.24
C VAL A 13 -5.43 10.71 9.45
N TYR A 14 -4.56 11.71 9.67
CA TYR A 14 -4.73 12.68 10.75
C TYR A 14 -6.01 13.49 10.63
N VAL A 15 -6.30 14.00 9.43
CA VAL A 15 -7.50 14.82 9.19
C VAL A 15 -8.78 13.98 9.24
N THR A 16 -8.75 12.73 8.76
CA THR A 16 -9.95 11.88 8.65
C THR A 16 -10.25 11.05 9.89
N LEU A 17 -9.24 10.40 10.45
CA LEU A 17 -9.36 9.44 11.56
C LEU A 17 -8.91 10.04 12.89
N GLY A 18 -8.13 11.13 12.87
CA GLY A 18 -7.60 11.75 14.06
C GLY A 18 -6.48 10.95 14.72
N ARG A 19 -5.86 11.53 15.75
CA ARG A 19 -4.60 11.03 16.33
C ARG A 19 -4.73 9.69 17.09
N ARG A 20 -5.89 9.38 17.69
CA ARG A 20 -6.03 8.28 18.66
C ARG A 20 -6.74 7.03 18.12
N ARG A 21 -7.23 7.06 16.88
CA ARG A 21 -8.08 5.99 16.35
C ARG A 21 -7.30 4.89 15.61
N ILE A 22 -6.08 5.19 15.17
CA ILE A 22 -5.25 4.26 14.41
C ILE A 22 -3.79 4.43 14.82
N ASP A 23 -3.04 3.33 14.83
CA ASP A 23 -1.60 3.37 15.08
C ASP A 23 -0.88 3.79 13.78
N TYR A 24 -0.36 5.01 13.80
CA TYR A 24 0.32 5.62 12.66
C TYR A 24 1.58 4.86 12.24
N ARG A 25 2.19 4.07 13.14
CA ARG A 25 3.38 3.27 12.78
C ARG A 25 3.06 2.28 11.67
N PHE A 26 1.90 1.63 11.75
CA PHE A 26 1.44 0.70 10.72
C PHE A 26 1.01 1.41 9.45
N VAL A 27 0.44 2.61 9.55
CA VAL A 27 0.12 3.46 8.38
C VAL A 27 1.39 3.84 7.63
N LEU A 28 2.40 4.34 8.34
CA LEU A 28 3.69 4.74 7.75
C LEU A 28 4.40 3.54 7.12
N LEU A 29 4.38 2.37 7.79
CA LEU A 29 4.87 1.11 7.21
C LEU A 29 4.14 0.77 5.91
N GLY A 30 2.81 0.81 5.92
CA GLY A 30 1.97 0.60 4.74
C GLY A 30 2.32 1.53 3.58
N ALA A 31 2.60 2.79 3.86
CA ALA A 31 2.92 3.81 2.86
C ALA A 31 4.34 3.69 2.27
N ILE A 32 5.17 2.77 2.75
CA ILE A 32 6.52 2.50 2.20
C ILE A 32 6.57 1.15 1.49
N LEU A 33 5.76 0.19 1.96
CA LEU A 33 5.84 -1.20 1.53
C LEU A 33 5.74 -1.42 0.02
N PRO A 34 4.92 -0.71 -0.79
CA PRO A 34 4.87 -0.94 -2.23
C PRO A 34 6.24 -0.76 -2.91
N ASP A 35 6.89 0.39 -2.68
CA ASP A 35 8.21 0.67 -3.25
C ASP A 35 9.26 -0.37 -2.80
N VAL A 36 9.22 -0.79 -1.52
CA VAL A 36 10.17 -1.78 -0.98
C VAL A 36 9.93 -3.16 -1.58
N VAL A 37 8.67 -3.59 -1.66
CA VAL A 37 8.33 -4.91 -2.19
C VAL A 37 8.68 -4.99 -3.67
N ASP A 38 8.25 -4.02 -4.49
CA ASP A 38 8.60 -4.03 -5.92
C ASP A 38 10.11 -3.84 -6.14
N GLY A 39 10.79 -3.02 -5.32
CA GLY A 39 12.24 -2.87 -5.39
C GLY A 39 12.97 -4.19 -5.11
N ILE A 40 12.55 -4.96 -4.10
CA ILE A 40 13.12 -6.28 -3.82
C ILE A 40 12.79 -7.25 -4.98
N LEU A 41 11.55 -7.27 -5.47
CA LEU A 41 11.15 -8.13 -6.59
C LEU A 41 11.95 -7.81 -7.86
N GLY A 42 12.22 -6.53 -8.13
CA GLY A 42 13.04 -6.08 -9.26
C GLY A 42 14.50 -6.52 -9.16
N LEU A 43 15.05 -6.64 -7.94
CA LEU A 43 16.41 -7.14 -7.73
C LEU A 43 16.56 -8.65 -7.95
N PHE A 44 15.53 -9.44 -7.64
CA PHE A 44 15.64 -10.91 -7.57
C PHE A 44 14.82 -11.68 -8.61
N LEU A 45 13.72 -11.11 -9.12
CA LEU A 45 12.75 -11.83 -9.96
C LEU A 45 12.53 -11.15 -11.30
N PHE A 46 11.94 -9.95 -11.30
CA PHE A 46 11.52 -9.23 -12.49
C PHE A 46 11.23 -7.77 -12.17
N ASP A 47 11.69 -6.86 -13.02
CA ASP A 47 11.38 -5.45 -12.94
C ASP A 47 10.12 -5.15 -13.76
N GLY A 48 9.07 -4.66 -13.10
CA GLY A 48 7.80 -4.35 -13.76
C GLY A 48 7.86 -3.06 -14.58
N PRO A 49 6.80 -2.75 -15.35
CA PRO A 49 6.73 -1.51 -16.11
C PRO A 49 7.00 -0.29 -15.23
N SER A 50 8.05 0.49 -15.57
CA SER A 50 8.45 1.72 -14.86
C SER A 50 8.94 1.51 -13.41
N GLY A 51 9.51 0.35 -13.07
CA GLY A 51 9.97 0.05 -11.70
C GLY A 51 8.83 -0.31 -10.74
N ARG A 52 7.64 -0.58 -11.28
CA ARG A 52 6.40 -0.86 -10.54
C ARG A 52 5.76 -2.13 -11.06
N TRP A 53 5.32 -2.97 -10.14
CA TRP A 53 4.80 -4.29 -10.46
C TRP A 53 3.67 -4.71 -9.52
N VAL A 54 3.79 -5.89 -8.90
CA VAL A 54 2.72 -6.56 -8.17
C VAL A 54 2.23 -5.72 -6.99
N SER A 55 3.12 -5.10 -6.23
CA SER A 55 2.73 -4.37 -5.02
C SER A 55 2.04 -3.04 -5.31
N HIS A 56 2.21 -2.49 -6.52
CA HIS A 56 1.46 -1.33 -7.02
C HIS A 56 0.10 -1.68 -7.64
N SER A 57 -0.35 -2.94 -7.54
CA SER A 57 -1.70 -3.34 -7.93
C SER A 57 -2.72 -3.09 -6.81
N ILE A 58 -3.97 -2.80 -7.18
CA ILE A 58 -5.08 -2.72 -6.22
C ILE A 58 -5.33 -4.07 -5.54
N LEU A 59 -5.04 -5.17 -6.24
CA LEU A 59 -5.19 -6.52 -5.69
C LEU A 59 -4.24 -6.76 -4.51
N ALA A 60 -3.00 -6.27 -4.57
CA ALA A 60 -2.03 -6.44 -3.49
C ALA A 60 -2.54 -5.85 -2.16
N VAL A 61 -3.05 -4.62 -2.17
CA VAL A 61 -3.60 -4.01 -0.96
C VAL A 61 -4.89 -4.71 -0.48
N ILE A 62 -5.73 -5.20 -1.41
CA ILE A 62 -6.91 -5.99 -1.05
C ILE A 62 -6.50 -7.29 -0.34
N VAL A 63 -5.50 -8.01 -0.86
CA VAL A 63 -5.00 -9.25 -0.25
C VAL A 63 -4.44 -8.97 1.14
N VAL A 64 -3.64 -7.91 1.31
CA VAL A 64 -3.12 -7.49 2.61
C VAL A 64 -4.26 -7.17 3.59
N ALA A 65 -5.25 -6.40 3.15
CA ALA A 65 -6.42 -6.04 3.98
C ALA A 65 -7.20 -7.29 4.42
N VAL A 66 -7.48 -8.21 3.50
CA VAL A 66 -8.19 -9.46 3.77
C VAL A 66 -7.39 -10.35 4.72
N ALA A 67 -6.09 -10.51 4.51
CA ALA A 67 -5.22 -11.28 5.38
C ALA A 67 -5.22 -10.74 6.83
N ILE A 68 -5.19 -9.42 7.00
CA ILE A 68 -5.29 -8.77 8.32
C ILE A 68 -6.65 -9.02 8.95
N ILE A 69 -7.75 -8.86 8.19
CA ILE A 69 -9.12 -9.04 8.70
C ILE A 69 -9.36 -10.47 9.17
N LEU A 70 -8.90 -11.46 8.40
CA LEU A 70 -9.10 -12.88 8.70
C LEU A 70 -8.11 -13.42 9.73
N GLY A 71 -6.87 -12.93 9.73
CA GLY A 71 -5.79 -13.45 10.58
C GLY A 71 -5.68 -12.80 11.97
N LEU A 72 -6.28 -11.63 12.18
CA LEU A 72 -6.13 -10.88 13.42
C LEU A 72 -7.49 -10.50 14.03
N LYS A 73 -7.50 -10.24 15.35
CA LYS A 73 -8.70 -9.87 16.11
C LYS A 73 -8.42 -8.71 17.07
N GLY A 74 -9.49 -8.06 17.55
CA GLY A 74 -9.43 -6.99 18.54
C GLY A 74 -8.59 -5.79 18.10
N ASP A 75 -7.95 -5.14 19.08
CA ASP A 75 -7.15 -3.93 18.89
C ASP A 75 -5.92 -4.15 18.01
N ARG A 76 -5.39 -5.39 18.01
CA ARG A 76 -4.28 -5.77 17.13
C ARG A 76 -4.68 -5.71 15.67
N ARG A 77 -5.89 -6.17 15.32
CA ARG A 77 -6.44 -6.05 13.96
C ARG A 77 -6.54 -4.58 13.58
N LEU A 78 -7.16 -3.75 14.42
CA LEU A 78 -7.33 -2.31 14.15
C LEU A 78 -6.00 -1.59 13.92
N SER A 79 -5.01 -1.88 14.76
CA SER A 79 -3.67 -1.26 14.65
C SER A 79 -2.96 -1.69 13.36
N ILE A 80 -2.89 -3.01 13.10
CA ILE A 80 -2.18 -3.56 11.94
C ILE A 80 -2.91 -3.24 10.63
N PHE A 81 -4.24 -3.04 10.65
CA PHE A 81 -5.00 -2.59 9.48
C PHE A 81 -4.51 -1.24 8.93
N GLY A 82 -3.79 -0.45 9.73
CA GLY A 82 -3.06 0.71 9.26
C GLY A 82 -2.14 0.42 8.07
N ILE A 83 -1.56 -0.78 7.97
CA ILE A 83 -0.75 -1.18 6.80
C ILE A 83 -1.56 -1.08 5.51
N ALA A 84 -2.77 -1.62 5.49
CA ALA A 84 -3.63 -1.58 4.31
C ALA A 84 -4.03 -0.13 3.96
N VAL A 85 -4.29 0.70 4.98
CA VAL A 85 -4.61 2.12 4.78
C VAL A 85 -3.43 2.87 4.16
N GLY A 86 -2.22 2.72 4.72
CA GLY A 86 -1.02 3.36 4.21
C GLY A 86 -0.69 2.93 2.77
N TRP A 87 -0.82 1.63 2.50
CA TRP A 87 -0.57 1.07 1.16
C TRP A 87 -1.55 1.62 0.13
N LEU A 88 -2.85 1.69 0.47
CA LEU A 88 -3.84 2.29 -0.43
C LEU A 88 -3.53 3.76 -0.70
N LEU A 89 -3.14 4.52 0.33
CA LEU A 89 -2.77 5.93 0.18
C LEU A 89 -1.48 6.12 -0.64
N HIS A 90 -0.57 5.17 -0.63
CA HIS A 90 0.58 5.15 -1.54
C HIS A 90 0.11 5.04 -3.00
N LEU A 91 -0.75 4.07 -3.32
CA LEU A 91 -1.31 3.92 -4.67
C LEU A 91 -2.06 5.16 -5.14
N VAL A 92 -2.78 5.81 -4.23
CA VAL A 92 -3.49 7.07 -4.51
C VAL A 92 -2.51 8.22 -4.71
N GLY A 93 -1.48 8.33 -3.88
CA GLY A 93 -0.44 9.35 -3.97
C GLY A 93 0.35 9.29 -5.28
N ASP A 94 0.48 8.10 -5.83
CA ASP A 94 1.09 7.85 -7.13
C ASP A 94 0.14 7.99 -8.32
N GLY A 95 -1.17 8.15 -8.07
CA GLY A 95 -2.17 8.23 -9.13
C GLY A 95 -2.24 6.95 -9.97
N MET A 96 -2.12 5.78 -9.33
CA MET A 96 -1.99 4.49 -10.03
C MET A 96 -3.11 4.17 -11.02
N TRP A 97 -4.30 4.76 -10.88
CA TRP A 97 -5.38 4.66 -11.87
C TRP A 97 -4.97 5.13 -13.28
N GLY A 98 -3.94 5.97 -13.41
CA GLY A 98 -3.36 6.38 -14.69
C GLY A 98 -2.53 5.30 -15.39
N ALA A 99 -2.21 4.20 -14.71
CA ALA A 99 -1.47 3.05 -15.24
C ALA A 99 -2.30 1.75 -15.05
N PRO A 100 -3.40 1.58 -15.79
CA PRO A 100 -4.38 0.52 -15.54
C PRO A 100 -3.82 -0.91 -15.67
N LEU A 101 -2.81 -1.13 -16.52
CA LEU A 101 -2.12 -2.43 -16.63
C LEU A 101 -1.54 -2.88 -15.29
N THR A 102 -0.80 -1.99 -14.61
CA THR A 102 -0.22 -2.27 -13.28
C THR A 102 -1.29 -2.21 -12.19
N PHE A 103 -2.15 -1.20 -12.21
CA PHE A 103 -3.14 -1.01 -11.15
C PHE A 103 -4.14 -2.17 -11.06
N LEU A 104 -4.54 -2.74 -12.20
CA LEU A 104 -5.48 -3.85 -12.28
C LEU A 104 -4.80 -5.20 -12.52
N TRP A 105 -3.47 -5.27 -12.38
CA TRP A 105 -2.74 -6.54 -12.44
C TRP A 105 -3.35 -7.56 -11.44
N PRO A 106 -3.52 -8.84 -11.82
CA PRO A 106 -3.07 -9.49 -13.07
C PRO A 106 -4.09 -9.47 -14.21
N ALA A 107 -5.22 -8.76 -14.09
CA ALA A 107 -6.34 -8.89 -15.04
C ALA A 107 -5.98 -8.54 -16.50
N PHE A 108 -5.02 -7.62 -16.69
CA PHE A 108 -4.58 -7.16 -18.02
C PHE A 108 -3.12 -7.53 -18.35
N GLY A 109 -2.49 -8.43 -17.58
CA GLY A 109 -1.09 -8.83 -17.80
C GLY A 109 -0.06 -7.79 -17.32
N THR A 110 1.19 -7.92 -17.76
CA THR A 110 2.35 -7.16 -17.25
C THR A 110 3.04 -6.25 -18.27
N SER A 111 2.53 -6.17 -19.51
CA SER A 111 3.18 -5.48 -20.63
C SER A 111 2.20 -5.18 -21.76
#